data_AF-H0E560-F1
#
_entry.id   AF-H0E560-F1
#
_cell.length_a   1.000
_cell.length_b   1.000
_cell.length_c   1.000
_cell.angle_alpha   90.00
_cell.angle_beta   90.00
_cell.angle_gamma   90.00
#
_symmetry.space_group_name_H-M   'P 1'
#
loop_
_entity.id
_entity.type
_entity.pdbx_description
1 polymer ?
#
loop_
_entity_poly.entity_id
_entity_poly.type
_entity_poly.pdbx_seq_one_letter_code
_entity_poly.pdbx_strand_id
1 'polypeptide(L)' 'MAYPEIHHVSAPLRAAARAGGDADAVNLWAGQAYALARERPAAALVAELANETRAALAAASRRAGA' A
#
# COMPACT_ATOMS: atom_id res chain seq x y z
N MET A 1 16.89 -6.52 -20.89
CA MET A 1 16.09 -5.60 -20.08
C MET A 1 14.95 -5.13 -20.98
N ALA A 2 13.70 -5.52 -20.72
CA ALA A 2 12.54 -5.32 -21.61
C ALA A 2 11.51 -4.37 -21.01
N TYR A 3 12.01 -3.36 -20.31
CA TYR A 3 11.21 -2.27 -19.78
C TYR A 3 11.58 -1.01 -20.55
N PRO A 4 10.59 -0.26 -21.09
CA PRO A 4 9.14 -0.36 -20.83
C PRO A 4 8.35 -1.24 -21.83
N GLU A 5 9.00 -2.00 -22.72
CA GLU A 5 8.33 -2.75 -23.80
C GLU A 5 7.26 -3.71 -23.28
N ILE A 6 7.57 -4.49 -22.24
CA ILE A 6 6.61 -5.40 -21.62
C ILE A 6 5.45 -4.65 -20.98
N HIS A 7 5.68 -3.47 -20.40
CA HIS A 7 4.60 -2.64 -19.84
C HIS A 7 3.60 -2.24 -20.92
N HIS A 8 4.08 -1.83 -22.11
CA HIS A 8 3.25 -1.45 -23.23
C HIS A 8 2.54 -2.64 -23.87
N VAL A 9 3.25 -3.72 -24.16
CA VAL A 9 2.68 -4.93 -24.80
C VAL A 9 1.56 -5.53 -23.97
N SER A 10 1.66 -5.51 -22.64
CA SER A 10 0.64 -6.04 -21.73
C SER A 10 -0.48 -5.05 -21.37
N ALA A 11 -0.42 -3.80 -21.82
CA ALA A 11 -1.42 -2.78 -21.46
C ALA A 11 -2.86 -3.12 -21.93
N PRO A 12 -3.10 -3.57 -23.17
CA PRO A 12 -4.46 -3.92 -23.62
C PRO A 12 -5.05 -5.10 -22.83
N LEU A 13 -4.24 -6.11 -22.50
CA LEU A 13 -4.66 -7.26 -21.69
C LEU A 13 -5.14 -6.82 -20.30
N ARG A 14 -4.33 -5.99 -19.61
CA ARG A 14 -4.73 -5.45 -18.31
C ARG A 14 -5.96 -4.52 -18.39
N ALA A 15 -6.18 -3.85 -19.52
CA ALA A 15 -7.38 -3.02 -19.70
C ALA A 15 -8.64 -3.89 -19.79
N ALA A 16 -8.60 -4.97 -20.57
CA ALA A 16 -9.69 -5.95 -20.65
C ALA A 16 -9.95 -6.63 -19.30
N ALA A 17 -8.90 -7.03 -18.57
CA ALA A 17 -9.02 -7.64 -17.25
C ALA A 17 -9.74 -6.72 -16.24
N ARG A 18 -9.36 -5.43 -16.18
CA ARG A 18 -10.06 -4.45 -15.33
C ARG A 18 -11.53 -4.30 -15.68
N ALA A 19 -11.86 -4.24 -16.97
CA ALA A 19 -13.25 -4.13 -17.43
C ALA A 19 -14.06 -5.39 -17.08
N GLY A 20 -13.43 -6.57 -17.08
CA GLY A 20 -14.04 -7.85 -16.72
C GLY A 20 -14.04 -8.19 -15.23
N GLY A 21 -13.40 -7.37 -14.38
CA GLY A 21 -13.25 -7.65 -12.95
C GLY A 21 -12.28 -8.80 -12.63
N ASP A 22 -11.39 -9.15 -13.56
CA ASP A 22 -10.38 -10.19 -13.39
C ASP A 22 -9.15 -9.62 -12.66
N ALA A 23 -9.00 -9.99 -11.39
CA ALA A 23 -7.89 -9.54 -10.55
C ALA A 23 -6.57 -10.26 -10.87
N ASP A 24 -6.59 -11.44 -11.48
CA ASP A 24 -5.40 -12.24 -11.75
C ASP A 24 -4.60 -11.69 -12.96
N ALA A 25 -5.26 -10.94 -13.84
CA ALA A 25 -4.68 -10.37 -15.05
C ALA A 25 -4.41 -8.85 -14.94
N VAL A 26 -4.28 -8.30 -13.73
CA VAL A 26 -3.86 -6.91 -13.49
C VAL A 26 -2.61 -6.83 -12.61
N ASN A 27 -1.93 -5.68 -12.65
CA ASN A 27 -0.80 -5.45 -11.75
C ASN A 27 -1.32 -5.11 -10.35
N LEU A 28 -1.38 -6.10 -9.45
CA LEU A 28 -1.76 -5.92 -8.04
C LEU A 28 -0.56 -5.43 -7.21
N TRP A 29 -0.14 -4.18 -7.43
CA TRP A 29 0.97 -3.61 -6.68
C TRP A 29 0.62 -3.43 -5.20
N ALA A 30 1.37 -4.12 -4.34
CA ALA A 30 1.24 -3.97 -2.90
C ALA A 30 2.58 -4.28 -2.21
N GLY A 31 2.86 -3.60 -1.09
CA GLY A 31 3.98 -3.94 -0.22
C GLY A 31 3.72 -5.23 0.57
N GLN A 32 4.75 -5.76 1.24
CA GLN A 32 4.63 -7.02 1.99
C GLN A 32 3.57 -6.98 3.11
N ALA A 33 3.33 -5.82 3.71
CA ALA A 33 2.38 -5.63 4.81
C ALA A 33 0.97 -5.22 4.34
N TYR A 34 0.59 -5.47 3.08
CA TYR A 34 -0.70 -5.04 2.52
C TYR A 34 -1.92 -5.57 3.29
N ALA A 35 -1.79 -6.72 3.97
CA ALA A 35 -2.85 -7.28 4.81
C ALA A 35 -3.23 -6.36 5.99
N LEU A 36 -2.39 -5.38 6.34
CA LEU A 36 -2.68 -4.36 7.36
C LEU A 36 -3.36 -3.11 6.79
N ALA A 37 -3.62 -3.05 5.47
CA ALA A 37 -4.30 -1.93 4.86
C ALA A 37 -5.73 -1.76 5.40
N ARG A 38 -6.15 -0.51 5.59
CA ARG A 38 -7.46 -0.14 6.14
C ARG A 38 -8.15 0.83 5.20
N GLU A 39 -9.40 0.57 4.87
CA GLU A 39 -10.22 1.50 4.10
C GLU A 39 -10.67 2.66 5.00
N ARG A 40 -10.08 3.85 4.78
CA ARG A 40 -10.33 5.06 5.57
C ARG A 40 -10.10 6.31 4.71
N PRO A 41 -10.74 7.45 5.04
CA PRO A 41 -10.32 8.74 4.50
C PRO A 41 -8.85 9.00 4.83
N ALA A 42 -8.07 9.47 3.85
CA ALA A 42 -6.63 9.68 4.01
C ALA A 42 -6.30 10.59 5.21
N ALA A 43 -7.07 11.65 5.42
CA ALA A 43 -6.89 12.56 6.56
C ALA A 43 -7.06 11.87 7.92
N ALA A 44 -8.05 10.97 8.04
CA ALA A 44 -8.28 10.21 9.27
C ALA A 44 -7.14 9.23 9.54
N LEU A 45 -6.65 8.53 8.50
CA LEU A 45 -5.52 7.61 8.60
C LEU A 45 -4.25 8.33 9.06
N VAL A 46 -3.93 9.49 8.47
CA VAL A 46 -2.73 10.26 8.84
C VAL A 46 -2.82 10.76 10.29
N ALA A 47 -3.99 11.24 10.73
CA ALA A 47 -4.19 11.69 12.10
C ALA A 47 -3.99 10.56 13.12
N GLU A 48 -4.52 9.37 12.81
CA GLU A 48 -4.35 8.16 13.61
C GLU A 48 -2.89 7.73 13.70
N LEU A 49 -2.21 7.58 12.56
CA LEU A 49 -0.78 7.23 12.52
C LEU A 49 0.08 8.22 13.29
N ALA A 50 -0.23 9.52 13.22
CA ALA A 50 0.49 10.54 13.99
C ALA A 50 0.30 10.38 15.50
N ASN A 51 -0.92 10.05 15.95
CA ASN A 51 -1.22 9.76 17.35
C ASN A 51 -0.48 8.50 17.83
N GLU A 52 -0.58 7.40 17.08
CA GLU A 52 0.10 6.13 17.37
C GLU A 52 1.61 6.30 17.44
N THR A 53 2.19 7.05 16.51
CA THR A 53 3.63 7.33 16.47
C THR A 53 4.09 8.10 17.71
N ARG A 54 3.34 9.13 18.13
CA ARG A 54 3.65 9.87 19.39
C ARG A 54 3.59 8.95 20.61
N ALA A 55 2.57 8.10 20.70
CA ALA A 55 2.43 7.15 21.80
C ALA A 55 3.59 6.14 21.82
N ALA A 56 3.97 5.60 20.67
CA ALA A 56 5.08 4.67 20.52
C ALA A 56 6.42 5.32 20.90
N LEU A 57 6.65 6.58 20.49
CA LEU A 57 7.84 7.34 20.84
C LEU A 57 7.93 7.56 22.35
N ALA A 58 6.85 8.01 22.99
CA ALA A 58 6.82 8.21 24.43
C ALA A 58 7.09 6.90 25.20
N ALA A 59 6.56 5.77 24.72
CA ALA A 59 6.83 4.45 25.30
C ALA A 59 8.30 4.03 25.12
N ALA A 60 8.89 4.30 23.96
CA ALA A 60 10.30 4.00 23.71
C ALA A 60 11.23 4.84 24.60
N SER A 61 10.97 6.15 24.73
CA SER A 61 11.76 7.03 25.60
C SER A 61 11.71 6.58 27.06
N ARG A 62 10.54 6.16 27.57
CA ARG A 62 10.43 5.60 28.93
C ARG A 62 11.27 4.35 29.13
N ARG A 63 11.36 3.47 28.13
CA ARG A 63 12.19 2.26 28.19
C ARG A 63 13.69 2.56 28.10
N ALA A 64 14.07 3.61 27.37
CA ALA A 64 15.46 3.99 27.18
C ALA A 64 16.03 4.84 28.33
N GLY A 65 15.18 5.46 29.14
CA GLY A 65 15.55 6.22 30.34
C GLY A 65 15.49 5.43 31.65
N ALA A 66 15.17 4.13 31.58
CA ALA A 66 15.32 3.17 32.67
C ALA A 66 16.59 2.34 32.42
#